data_AF-A0A853LT86-F1
#
_entry.id   AF-A0A853LT86-F1
#
_cell.length_a   1.000
_cell.length_b   1.000
_cell.length_c   1.000
_cell.angle_alpha   90.00
_cell.angle_beta   90.00
_cell.angle_gamma   90.00
#
_symmetry.space_group_name_H-M   'P 1'
#
loop_
_entity.id
_entity.type
_entity.pdbx_description
1 polymer ?
#
loop_
_entity_poly.entity_id
_entity_poly.type
_entity_poly.pdbx_seq_one_letter_code
_entity_poly.pdbx_strand_id
1 'polypeptide(L)'
;MPLEQRAVIGDVVYQSMRDVINVPDGDKFQVIIAHDADSLRMDPTYLGINRSSAAFIIDITLNAGRTVEAKKRFYADLVGQLVDRAKVRSEDVLIVLTEVAKENWSFGNGVAQYSQ
;
A
#
# COMPACT_ATOMS: atom_id res chain seq x y z
N MET A 1 -10.88 13.09 1.07
CA MET A 1 -11.11 11.73 1.60
C MET A 1 -11.48 11.78 3.08
N PRO A 2 -12.69 11.33 3.47
CA PRO A 2 -13.14 11.26 4.87
C PRO A 2 -12.26 10.37 5.75
N LEU A 3 -12.24 10.60 7.07
CA LEU A 3 -11.41 9.85 8.02
C LEU A 3 -11.76 8.36 8.06
N GLU A 4 -13.05 8.01 8.03
CA GLU A 4 -13.49 6.61 8.03
C GLU A 4 -13.00 5.85 6.80
N GLN A 5 -13.02 6.50 5.63
CA GLN A 5 -12.52 5.91 4.38
C GLN A 5 -11.01 5.62 4.46
N ARG A 6 -10.24 6.48 5.14
CA ARG A 6 -8.80 6.26 5.36
C ARG A 6 -8.52 5.02 6.20
N ALA A 7 -9.28 4.83 7.28
CA ALA A 7 -9.15 3.64 8.13
C ALA A 7 -9.44 2.37 7.35
N VAL A 8 -10.52 2.36 6.55
CA VAL A 8 -10.86 1.22 5.68
C VAL A 8 -9.74 0.93 4.67
N ILE A 9 -9.14 1.95 4.06
CA ILE A 9 -7.99 1.76 3.14
C ILE A 9 -6.82 1.10 3.87
N GLY A 10 -6.46 1.59 5.06
CA GLY A 10 -5.39 0.98 5.87
C GLY A 10 -5.68 -0.49 6.22
N ASP A 11 -6.90 -0.81 6.61
CA ASP A 11 -7.32 -2.18 6.93
C ASP A 11 -7.28 -3.10 5.70
N VAL A 12 -7.71 -2.60 4.54
CA VAL A 12 -7.65 -3.34 3.28
C VAL A 12 -6.20 -3.62 2.86
N VAL A 13 -5.32 -2.61 2.91
CA VAL A 13 -3.89 -2.80 2.61
C VAL A 13 -3.30 -3.89 3.48
N TYR A 14 -3.54 -3.82 4.79
CA TYR A 14 -3.03 -4.82 5.73
C TYR A 14 -3.59 -6.22 5.42
N GLN A 15 -4.90 -6.35 5.19
CA GLN A 15 -5.52 -7.64 4.88
C GLN A 15 -4.93 -8.27 3.61
N SER A 16 -4.81 -7.50 2.51
CA SER A 16 -4.20 -7.98 1.27
C SER A 16 -2.72 -8.38 1.45
N MET A 17 -1.98 -7.65 2.30
CA MET A 17 -0.59 -7.99 2.61
C MET A 17 -0.50 -9.34 3.34
N ARG A 18 -1.42 -9.60 4.29
CA ARG A 18 -1.51 -10.86 5.02
C ARG A 18 -1.87 -12.02 4.11
N ASP A 19 -2.92 -11.86 3.30
CA ASP A 19 -3.52 -12.95 2.53
C ASP A 19 -2.71 -13.35 1.30
N VAL A 20 -2.00 -12.40 0.67
CA VAL A 20 -1.39 -12.62 -0.65
C VAL A 20 0.13 -12.69 -0.62
N ILE A 21 0.79 -11.90 0.26
CA ILE A 21 2.26 -11.82 0.33
C ILE A 21 2.83 -12.25 1.69
N ASN A 22 2.02 -12.97 2.48
CA ASN A 22 2.38 -13.64 3.73
C ASN A 22 3.09 -12.72 4.72
N VAL A 23 2.56 -11.51 4.90
CA VAL A 23 2.98 -10.64 6.00
C VAL A 23 2.51 -11.24 7.33
N PRO A 24 3.26 -11.14 8.44
CA PRO A 24 2.86 -11.75 9.72
C PRO A 24 1.68 -11.10 10.45
N ASP A 25 1.08 -11.92 11.33
CA ASP A 25 0.62 -11.54 12.68
C ASP A 25 0.97 -10.13 13.20
N GLY A 26 0.11 -9.12 13.15
CA GLY A 26 0.42 -7.81 13.76
C GLY A 26 1.51 -6.95 13.09
N ASP A 27 2.07 -7.35 11.93
CA ASP A 27 3.00 -6.53 11.13
C ASP A 27 2.23 -5.42 10.37
N LYS A 28 1.69 -4.46 11.13
CA LYS A 28 0.80 -3.38 10.68
C LYS A 28 1.35 -2.01 11.09
N PHE A 29 2.25 -1.48 10.27
CA PHE A 29 2.86 -0.16 10.47
C PHE A 29 2.44 0.78 9.33
N GLN A 30 1.63 1.80 9.65
CA GLN A 30 0.99 2.64 8.62
C GLN A 30 1.05 4.11 9.01
N VAL A 31 1.32 4.95 8.00
CA VAL A 31 1.18 6.41 8.09
C VAL A 31 0.20 6.81 6.99
N ILE A 32 -0.86 7.54 7.36
CA ILE A 32 -1.84 8.04 6.40
C ILE A 32 -1.76 9.56 6.36
N ILE A 33 -1.26 10.08 5.24
CA ILE A 33 -1.07 11.51 5.02
C ILE A 33 -2.15 11.99 4.05
N ALA A 34 -2.95 12.97 4.48
CA ALA A 34 -3.89 13.64 3.60
C ALA A 34 -3.26 14.93 3.08
N HIS A 35 -3.41 15.15 1.78
CA HIS A 35 -2.94 16.34 1.09
C HIS A 35 -4.13 17.24 0.76
N ASP A 36 -3.90 18.55 0.69
CA ASP A 36 -4.80 19.43 -0.05
C ASP A 36 -4.72 19.13 -1.55
N ALA A 37 -5.65 19.71 -2.32
CA ALA A 37 -5.79 19.44 -3.75
C ALA A 37 -4.54 19.82 -4.58
N ASP A 38 -3.67 20.71 -4.08
CA ASP A 38 -2.51 21.23 -4.80
C ASP A 38 -1.19 20.58 -4.37
N SER A 39 -1.19 19.84 -3.26
CA SER A 39 0.00 19.25 -2.64
C SER A 39 0.35 17.87 -3.19
N LEU A 40 -0.60 17.14 -3.77
CA LEU A 40 -0.35 15.88 -4.46
C LEU A 40 -0.71 16.01 -5.94
N ARG A 41 0.30 16.07 -6.81
CA ARG A 41 0.12 16.17 -8.25
C ARG A 41 0.47 14.85 -8.92
N MET A 42 -0.52 14.24 -9.54
CA MET A 42 -0.38 13.03 -10.35
C MET A 42 -0.85 13.35 -11.76
N ASP A 43 -0.12 12.89 -12.79
CA ASP A 43 -0.57 13.07 -14.17
C ASP A 43 -1.92 12.35 -14.38
N PRO A 44 -2.94 13.03 -14.94
CA PRO A 44 -4.28 12.48 -15.03
C PRO A 44 -4.44 11.38 -16.08
N THR A 45 -3.44 11.19 -16.97
CA THR A 45 -3.57 10.33 -18.16
C THR A 45 -2.34 9.48 -18.50
N TYR A 46 -1.26 9.55 -17.73
CA TYR A 46 -0.04 8.77 -17.98
C TYR A 46 -0.33 7.27 -18.08
N LEU A 47 0.22 6.63 -19.12
CA LEU A 47 -0.07 5.25 -19.55
C LEU A 47 -1.54 4.97 -19.91
N GLY A 48 -2.32 6.00 -20.27
CA GLY A 48 -3.72 5.88 -20.66
C GLY A 48 -4.68 5.65 -19.49
N ILE A 49 -4.22 5.83 -18.25
CA ILE A 49 -5.04 5.66 -17.03
C ILE A 49 -5.69 6.99 -16.69
N ASN A 50 -7.03 7.04 -16.68
CA ASN A 50 -7.80 8.25 -16.40
C ASN A 50 -8.03 8.45 -14.90
N ARG A 51 -7.15 9.22 -14.26
CA ARG A 51 -7.19 9.51 -12.81
C ARG A 51 -8.06 10.72 -12.51
N SER A 52 -8.78 10.64 -11.41
CA SER A 52 -9.48 11.78 -10.81
C SER A 52 -8.57 12.54 -9.84
N SER A 53 -9.05 13.69 -9.36
CA SER A 53 -8.38 14.44 -8.30
C SER A 53 -8.41 13.74 -6.93
N ALA A 54 -9.09 12.59 -6.81
CA ALA A 54 -9.10 11.76 -5.62
C ALA A 54 -8.02 10.66 -5.63
N ALA A 55 -7.19 10.60 -6.69
CA ALA A 55 -6.09 9.65 -6.79
C ALA A 55 -5.11 9.77 -5.62
N PHE A 56 -4.58 8.61 -5.21
CA PHE A 56 -3.67 8.50 -4.09
C PHE A 56 -2.61 7.42 -4.34
N ILE A 57 -1.61 7.43 -3.47
CA ILE A 57 -0.45 6.53 -3.55
C ILE A 57 -0.44 5.62 -2.33
N ILE A 58 -0.26 4.33 -2.58
CA ILE A 58 0.06 3.32 -1.57
C ILE A 58 1.54 2.96 -1.79
N ASP A 59 2.40 3.50 -0.94
CA ASP A 59 3.84 3.17 -0.93
C ASP A 59 4.11 2.18 0.21
N ILE A 60 4.68 1.03 -0.13
CA ILE A 60 4.97 -0.05 0.81
C ILE A 60 6.45 -0.37 0.76
N THR A 61 7.13 -0.14 1.88
CA THR A 61 8.47 -0.66 2.11
C THR A 61 8.36 -2.04 2.75
N LEU A 62 9.00 -3.06 2.17
CA LEU A 62 8.92 -4.45 2.64
C LEU A 62 10.20 -5.24 2.38
N ASN A 63 10.35 -6.38 3.06
CA ASN A 63 11.47 -7.29 2.80
C ASN A 63 11.43 -7.87 1.38
N ALA A 64 12.57 -7.82 0.70
CA ALA A 64 12.79 -8.46 -0.58
C ALA A 64 12.47 -9.97 -0.55
N GLY A 65 12.10 -10.52 -1.71
CA GLY A 65 11.96 -11.97 -1.90
C GLY A 65 10.57 -12.43 -2.36
N ARG A 66 9.62 -11.51 -2.58
CA ARG A 66 8.33 -11.88 -3.20
C ARG A 66 8.54 -12.05 -4.71
N THR A 67 7.98 -13.12 -5.28
CA THR A 67 8.03 -13.35 -6.72
C THR A 67 7.22 -12.29 -7.47
N VAL A 68 7.50 -12.13 -8.77
CA VAL A 68 6.74 -11.23 -9.64
C VAL A 68 5.26 -11.61 -9.66
N GLU A 69 4.95 -12.91 -9.70
CA GLU A 69 3.58 -13.43 -9.69
C GLU A 69 2.87 -13.11 -8.38
N ALA A 70 3.56 -13.19 -7.24
CA ALA A 70 3.00 -12.82 -5.95
C ALA A 70 2.68 -11.31 -5.90
N LYS A 71 3.59 -10.47 -6.41
CA LYS A 71 3.37 -9.01 -6.51
C LYS A 71 2.18 -8.68 -7.41
N LYS A 72 2.07 -9.33 -8.58
CA LYS A 72 0.92 -9.16 -9.49
C LYS A 72 -0.42 -9.54 -8.82
N ARG A 73 -0.46 -10.68 -8.12
CA ARG A 73 -1.65 -11.09 -7.37
C ARG A 73 -1.99 -10.09 -6.27
N PHE A 74 -0.99 -9.59 -5.56
CA PHE A 74 -1.17 -8.60 -4.51
C PHE A 74 -1.79 -7.30 -5.05
N TYR A 75 -1.30 -6.78 -6.18
CA TYR A 75 -1.87 -5.57 -6.78
C TYR A 75 -3.34 -5.77 -7.17
N ALA A 76 -3.65 -6.91 -7.79
CA ALA A 76 -5.01 -7.23 -8.21
C ALA A 76 -5.97 -7.37 -7.01
N ASP A 77 -5.56 -8.11 -5.98
CA ASP A 77 -6.35 -8.30 -4.76
C ASP A 77 -6.56 -6.98 -4.01
N LEU A 78 -5.49 -6.21 -3.80
CA LEU A 78 -5.54 -4.94 -3.10
C LEU A 78 -6.50 -3.95 -3.77
N VAL A 79 -6.36 -3.75 -5.08
CA VAL A 79 -7.25 -2.82 -5.81
C VAL A 79 -8.69 -3.34 -5.81
N GLY A 80 -8.90 -4.65 -5.98
CA GLY A 80 -10.24 -5.25 -5.89
C GLY A 80 -10.91 -4.99 -4.56
N GLN A 81 -10.21 -5.26 -3.45
CA GLN A 81 -10.72 -5.01 -2.10
C GLN A 81 -10.96 -3.52 -1.81
N LEU A 82 -10.12 -2.63 -2.33
CA LEU A 82 -10.29 -1.18 -2.16
C LEU A 82 -11.54 -0.67 -2.88
N VAL A 83 -11.79 -1.15 -4.10
CA VAL A 83 -13.03 -0.85 -4.84
C VAL A 83 -14.24 -1.34 -4.06
N ASP A 84 -14.20 -2.57 -3.57
CA ASP A 84 -15.34 -3.19 -2.88
C ASP A 84 -15.62 -2.56 -1.51
N ARG A 85 -14.58 -2.32 -0.71
CA ARG A 85 -14.73 -1.92 0.71
C ARG A 85 -14.58 -0.43 0.93
N ALA A 86 -13.64 0.23 0.23
CA ALA A 86 -13.39 1.66 0.37
C ALA A 86 -14.11 2.51 -0.69
N LYS A 87 -14.75 1.88 -1.69
CA LYS A 87 -15.49 2.55 -2.78
C LYS A 87 -14.63 3.58 -3.54
N VAL A 88 -13.34 3.31 -3.66
CA VAL A 88 -12.42 4.10 -4.49
C VAL A 88 -12.44 3.57 -5.92
N ARG A 89 -12.01 4.40 -6.86
CA ARG A 89 -11.83 3.97 -8.25
C ARG A 89 -10.52 3.20 -8.40
N SER A 90 -10.49 2.18 -9.24
CA SER A 90 -9.26 1.43 -9.50
C SER A 90 -8.19 2.28 -10.20
N GLU A 91 -8.59 3.22 -11.07
CA GLU A 91 -7.64 4.11 -11.77
C GLU A 91 -6.93 5.07 -10.81
N ASP A 92 -7.57 5.37 -9.67
CA ASP A 92 -7.12 6.33 -8.67
C ASP A 92 -6.11 5.74 -7.68
N VAL A 93 -5.77 4.45 -7.80
CA VAL A 93 -4.82 3.77 -6.91
C VAL A 93 -3.48 3.57 -7.62
N LEU A 94 -2.44 4.28 -7.16
CA LEU A 94 -1.05 3.97 -7.50
C LEU A 94 -0.42 3.14 -6.39
N ILE A 95 0.22 2.01 -6.73
CA ILE A 95 0.94 1.16 -5.77
C ILE A 95 2.43 1.16 -6.09
N VAL A 96 3.26 1.39 -5.09
CA VAL A 96 4.72 1.33 -5.16
C VAL A 96 5.23 0.35 -4.11
N LEU A 97 6.12 -0.56 -4.50
CA LEU A 97 6.82 -1.46 -3.60
C LEU A 97 8.31 -1.12 -3.56
N THR A 98 8.81 -0.81 -2.38
CA THR A 98 10.24 -0.60 -2.11
C THR A 98 10.78 -1.79 -1.33
N GLU A 99 11.60 -2.62 -1.98
CA GLU A 99 12.17 -3.81 -1.34
C GLU A 99 13.48 -3.49 -0.61
N VAL A 100 13.61 -3.99 0.62
CA VAL A 100 14.81 -3.84 1.46
C VAL A 100 15.30 -5.19 1.97
N ALA A 101 16.55 -5.25 2.41
CA ALA A 101 17.10 -6.41 3.10
C ALA A 101 16.54 -6.51 4.54
N LYS A 102 16.54 -7.71 5.12
CA LYS A 102 15.90 -7.98 6.43
C LYS A 102 16.56 -7.22 7.57
N GLU A 103 17.87 -7.05 7.49
CA GLU A 103 18.71 -6.34 8.44
C GLU A 103 18.47 -4.83 8.50
N ASN A 104 17.72 -4.26 7.55
CA ASN A 104 17.41 -2.84 7.53
C ASN A 104 16.25 -2.45 8.45
N TRP A 105 15.64 -3.41 9.16
CA TRP A 105 14.51 -3.15 10.04
C TRP A 105 14.91 -3.17 11.51
N SER A 106 14.53 -2.12 12.24
CA SER A 106 14.40 -2.14 13.69
C SER A 106 12.96 -1.79 14.06
N PHE A 107 12.22 -2.76 14.59
CA PHE A 107 10.82 -2.57 14.99
C PHE A 107 10.68 -1.94 16.38
N GLY A 108 11.79 -1.73 17.08
CA GLY A 108 11.84 -1.17 18.42
C GLY A 108 13.10 -1.55 19.16
N ASN A 109 13.36 -0.85 20.27
CA ASN A 109 14.47 -1.09 21.19
C ASN A 109 15.88 -1.03 20.57
N GLY A 110 16.02 -0.48 19.35
CA GLY A 110 17.29 -0.42 18.63
C GLY A 110 17.85 -1.79 18.21
N VAL A 111 17.01 -2.83 18.16
CA VAL A 111 17.40 -4.19 17.75
C VAL A 111 16.93 -4.43 16.33
N ALA A 112 17.72 -5.15 15.51
CA ALA A 112 17.30 -5.61 14.20
C ALA A 112 16.73 -7.03 14.28
N GLN A 113 15.42 -7.15 14.50
CA GLN A 113 14.78 -8.42 14.86
C GLN A 113 14.84 -9.49 13.75
N TYR A 114 14.97 -9.07 12.49
CA TYR A 114 15.04 -9.99 11.35
C TYR A 114 16.45 -10.36 10.91
N SER A 115 17.49 -9.84 11.57
CA SER A 115 18.89 -10.18 11.30
C SER A 115 19.54 -11.06 12.37
N GLN A 116 18.76 -11.60 13.30
CA GLN A 116 19.24 -12.57 14.28
C GLN A 116 19.31 -13.98 13.67
#